data_AF-A0A1E3GWJ9-F1
#
_entry.id   AF-A0A1E3GWJ9-F1
#
_cell.length_a   1.000
_cell.length_b   1.000
_cell.length_c   1.000
_cell.angle_alpha   90.00
_cell.angle_beta   90.00
_cell.angle_gamma   90.00
#
_symmetry.space_group_name_H-M   'P 1'
#
loop_
_entity.id
_entity.type
_entity.pdbx_description
1 polymer ?
#
loop_
_entity_poly.entity_id
_entity_poly.type
_entity_poly.pdbx_seq_one_letter_code
_entity_poly.pdbx_strand_id
1 'polypeptide(L)'
;MNDNDFRNIDVMNSENVISKLGDLVALEFNAIETYEAAIERLENLDYRAKMTEFLGEHERHLMQLCDAIIQEGGTPPEGANYKQFLTKGPVVIAGIGGDKAILHAMLLNESLTNKLYESANEEIFPGYIQLMLKQALGDVRHHRVWIESAIEQH
;
A
#
# COMPACT_ATOMS: atom_id res chain seq x y z
N MET A 1 9.84 -37.17 25.21
CA MET A 1 9.51 -36.03 24.33
C MET A 1 9.80 -34.76 25.12
N ASN A 2 10.54 -33.80 24.55
CA ASN A 2 10.80 -32.52 25.18
C ASN A 2 9.76 -31.52 24.66
N ASP A 3 8.81 -31.14 25.52
CA ASP A 3 7.78 -30.14 25.23
C ASP A 3 8.34 -28.71 25.39
N ASN A 4 9.40 -28.39 24.65
CA ASN A 4 10.08 -27.08 24.72
C ASN A 4 10.40 -26.54 23.32
N ASP A 5 9.45 -26.64 22.38
CA ASP A 5 9.53 -25.96 21.08
C ASP A 5 8.29 -25.09 20.82
N PHE A 6 7.71 -24.51 21.88
CA PHE A 6 6.95 -23.27 21.70
C PHE A 6 7.99 -22.16 21.53
N ARG A 7 8.41 -21.93 20.28
CA ARG A 7 9.06 -20.67 19.90
C ARG A 7 8.19 -19.56 20.50
N ASN A 8 8.76 -18.78 21.42
CA ASN A 8 8.26 -17.46 21.71
C ASN A 8 8.31 -16.71 20.38
N ILE A 9 7.18 -16.71 19.66
CA ILE A 9 6.98 -15.84 18.53
C ILE A 9 6.80 -14.47 19.17
N ASP A 10 7.94 -13.81 19.43
CA ASP A 10 7.96 -12.54 20.13
C ASP A 10 7.24 -11.52 19.25
N VAL A 11 6.15 -10.96 19.79
CA VAL A 11 5.40 -9.91 19.11
C VAL A 11 6.33 -8.72 18.96
N MET A 12 6.33 -8.11 17.78
CA MET A 12 7.21 -6.98 17.49
C MET A 12 7.03 -5.86 18.52
N ASN A 13 8.15 -5.31 19.00
CA ASN A 13 8.13 -4.17 19.93
C ASN A 13 7.69 -2.87 19.23
N SER A 14 7.24 -1.88 20.02
CA SER A 14 6.66 -0.65 19.48
C SER A 14 7.62 0.16 18.59
N GLU A 15 8.92 0.23 18.90
CA GLU A 15 9.89 0.94 18.05
C GLU A 15 9.98 0.33 16.64
N ASN A 16 10.05 -1.00 16.57
CA ASN A 16 10.08 -1.71 15.30
C ASN A 16 8.73 -1.60 14.57
N VAL A 17 7.61 -1.67 15.29
CA VAL A 17 6.27 -1.48 14.71
C VAL A 17 6.17 -0.10 14.07
N ILE A 18 6.52 0.97 14.80
CA ILE A 18 6.47 2.34 14.29
C ILE A 18 7.33 2.49 13.03
N SER A 19 8.55 1.94 13.05
CA SER A 19 9.44 1.97 11.89
C SER A 19 8.81 1.31 10.65
N LYS A 20 8.29 0.09 10.82
CA LYS A 20 7.66 -0.68 9.73
C LYS A 20 6.38 -0.04 9.21
N LEU A 21 5.55 0.51 10.10
CA LEU A 21 4.36 1.24 9.69
C LEU A 21 4.74 2.54 8.96
N GLY A 22 5.83 3.20 9.35
CA GLY A 22 6.37 4.36 8.64
C GLY A 22 6.74 4.05 7.19
N ASP A 23 7.35 2.90 6.94
CA ASP A 23 7.64 2.43 5.57
C ASP A 23 6.35 2.23 4.74
N LEU A 24 5.28 1.70 5.36
CA LEU A 24 3.98 1.52 4.71
C LEU A 24 3.25 2.86 4.50
N VAL A 25 3.38 3.83 5.39
CA VAL A 25 2.86 5.19 5.18
C VAL A 25 3.50 5.84 3.95
N ALA A 26 4.82 5.70 3.78
CA ALA A 26 5.51 6.22 2.60
C ALA A 26 5.04 5.54 1.30
N LEU A 27 4.73 4.24 1.37
CA LEU A 27 4.14 3.49 0.26
C LEU A 27 2.74 4.01 -0.10
N GLU A 28 1.88 4.25 0.88
CA GLU A 28 0.52 4.78 0.63
C GLU A 28 0.53 6.18 0.02
N PHE A 29 1.41 7.07 0.49
CA PHE A 29 1.57 8.38 -0.16
C PHE A 29 1.96 8.26 -1.63
N ASN A 30 2.86 7.31 -1.96
CA ASN A 30 3.24 7.09 -3.34
C ASN A 30 2.09 6.53 -4.18
N ALA A 31 1.31 5.59 -3.63
CA ALA A 31 0.14 5.06 -4.29
C ALA A 31 -0.87 6.18 -4.57
N ILE A 32 -1.21 6.99 -3.57
CA ILE A 32 -2.13 8.14 -3.68
C ILE A 32 -1.69 9.10 -4.80
N GLU A 33 -0.44 9.57 -4.79
CA GLU A 33 0.08 10.45 -5.86
C GLU A 33 -0.03 9.80 -7.25
N THR A 34 0.20 8.48 -7.34
CA THR A 34 0.15 7.73 -8.59
C THR A 34 -1.30 7.59 -9.09
N TYR A 35 -2.24 7.31 -8.19
CA TYR A 35 -3.68 7.24 -8.50
C TYR A 35 -4.22 8.59 -8.94
N GLU A 36 -3.91 9.68 -8.22
CA GLU A 36 -4.30 11.04 -8.62
C GLU A 36 -3.81 11.36 -10.04
N ALA A 37 -2.53 11.08 -10.32
CA ALA A 37 -1.95 11.32 -11.64
C ALA A 37 -2.59 10.45 -12.75
N ALA A 38 -2.94 9.20 -12.44
CA ALA A 38 -3.62 8.31 -13.38
C ALA A 38 -5.06 8.77 -13.65
N ILE A 39 -5.82 9.08 -12.59
CA ILE A 39 -7.19 9.59 -12.69
C ILE A 39 -7.22 10.81 -13.58
N GLU A 40 -6.32 11.77 -13.41
CA GLU A 40 -6.24 12.97 -14.25
C GLU A 40 -6.07 12.69 -15.75
N ARG A 41 -5.46 11.57 -16.13
CA ARG A 41 -5.02 11.27 -17.51
C ARG A 41 -5.86 10.23 -18.24
N LEU A 42 -6.54 9.35 -17.51
CA LEU A 42 -7.41 8.34 -18.11
C LEU A 42 -8.50 9.01 -18.98
N GLU A 43 -8.79 8.46 -20.14
CA GLU A 43 -9.85 8.94 -21.03
C GLU A 43 -11.16 8.19 -20.77
N ASN A 44 -11.08 6.90 -20.48
CA ASN A 44 -12.23 6.07 -20.13
C ASN A 44 -12.78 6.43 -18.73
N LEU A 45 -14.06 6.83 -18.69
CA LEU A 45 -14.75 7.25 -17.48
C LEU A 45 -14.97 6.10 -16.48
N ASP A 46 -15.15 4.87 -16.95
CA ASP A 46 -15.31 3.70 -16.07
C ASP A 46 -13.99 3.39 -15.36
N TYR A 47 -12.86 3.56 -16.05
CA TYR A 47 -11.53 3.42 -15.43
C TYR A 47 -11.28 4.53 -14.41
N ARG A 48 -11.62 5.78 -14.74
CA ARG A 48 -11.53 6.88 -13.76
C ARG A 48 -12.36 6.62 -12.51
N ALA A 49 -13.61 6.19 -12.68
CA ALA A 49 -14.49 5.87 -11.57
C ALA A 49 -13.87 4.79 -10.68
N LYS A 50 -13.35 3.71 -11.29
CA LYS A 50 -12.74 2.64 -10.52
C LYS A 50 -11.46 3.05 -9.80
N MET A 51 -10.58 3.80 -10.47
CA MET A 51 -9.36 4.33 -9.86
C MET A 51 -9.67 5.29 -8.70
N THR A 52 -10.79 6.02 -8.77
CA THR A 52 -11.25 6.89 -7.67
C THR A 52 -11.72 6.07 -6.46
N GLU A 53 -12.38 4.93 -6.68
CA GLU A 53 -12.73 4.01 -5.59
C GLU A 53 -11.46 3.48 -4.89
N PHE A 54 -10.47 3.02 -5.67
CA PHE A 54 -9.22 2.49 -5.14
C PHE A 54 -8.38 3.55 -4.43
N LEU A 55 -8.36 4.79 -4.94
CA LEU A 55 -7.74 5.93 -4.27
C LEU A 55 -8.30 6.11 -2.85
N GLY A 56 -9.63 6.06 -2.67
CA GLY A 56 -10.25 6.18 -1.36
C GLY A 56 -9.89 5.03 -0.41
N GLU A 57 -9.59 3.85 -0.94
CA GLU A 57 -9.09 2.71 -0.14
C GLU A 57 -7.64 2.94 0.34
N HIS A 58 -6.77 3.48 -0.53
CA HIS A 58 -5.41 3.89 -0.14
C HIS A 58 -5.41 5.01 0.90
N GLU A 59 -6.25 6.04 0.73
CA GLU A 59 -6.42 7.10 1.74
C GLU A 59 -6.87 6.53 3.09
N ARG A 60 -7.77 5.55 3.08
CA ARG A 60 -8.18 4.84 4.30
C ARG A 60 -7.00 4.08 4.92
N HIS A 61 -6.21 3.34 4.15
CA HIS A 61 -5.04 2.63 4.65
C HIS A 61 -4.04 3.60 5.28
N LEU A 62 -3.74 4.72 4.62
CA LEU A 62 -2.87 5.77 5.13
C LEU A 62 -3.33 6.27 6.52
N MET A 63 -4.61 6.61 6.67
CA MET A 63 -5.16 7.06 7.95
C MET A 63 -5.01 5.99 9.03
N GLN A 64 -5.33 4.73 8.72
CA GLN A 64 -5.24 3.61 9.66
C GLN A 64 -3.79 3.37 10.12
N LEU A 65 -2.81 3.46 9.21
CA LEU A 65 -1.39 3.31 9.53
C LEU A 65 -0.89 4.46 10.43
N CYS A 66 -1.26 5.70 10.11
CA CYS A 66 -0.94 6.86 10.94
C CYS A 66 -1.51 6.74 12.35
N ASP A 67 -2.78 6.32 12.48
CA ASP A 67 -3.43 6.10 13.77
C ASP A 67 -2.73 5.01 14.59
N ALA A 68 -2.32 3.91 13.93
CA ALA A 68 -1.56 2.84 14.59
C ALA A 68 -0.19 3.32 15.08
N ILE A 69 0.54 4.14 14.30
CA ILE A 69 1.80 4.75 14.74
C ILE A 69 1.59 5.60 16.00
N ILE A 70 0.52 6.40 16.05
CA ILE A 70 0.19 7.24 17.20
C ILE A 70 -0.13 6.37 18.43
N GLN A 71 -0.89 5.29 18.24
CA GLN A 71 -1.26 4.37 19.34
C GLN A 71 -0.05 3.65 19.93
N GLU A 72 0.96 3.35 19.12
CA GLU A 72 2.24 2.79 19.58
C GLU A 72 3.18 3.85 20.21
N GLY A 73 2.75 5.11 20.27
CA GLY A 73 3.52 6.21 20.87
C GLY A 73 4.49 6.93 19.92
N GLY A 74 4.38 6.67 18.61
CA GLY A 74 5.17 7.30 17.56
C GLY A 74 4.56 8.58 17.00
N THR A 75 5.24 9.16 16.00
CA THR A 75 4.73 10.29 15.21
C THR A 75 4.74 9.87 13.74
N PRO A 76 3.59 9.90 13.04
CA PRO A 76 3.55 9.55 11.62
C PRO A 76 4.45 10.47 10.79
N PRO A 77 5.09 9.95 9.73
CA PRO A 77 5.89 10.78 8.85
C PRO A 77 5.00 11.78 8.08
N GLU A 78 5.45 13.02 7.96
CA GLU A 78 4.75 14.06 7.19
C GLU A 78 4.91 13.87 5.67
N GLY A 79 3.92 14.34 4.91
CA GLY A 79 3.89 14.33 3.44
C GLY A 79 5.13 14.95 2.76
N ALA A 80 5.78 15.95 3.37
CA ALA A 80 7.00 16.53 2.79
C ALA A 80 8.25 15.66 2.98
N ASN A 81 8.24 14.77 3.98
CA ASN A 81 9.41 14.02 4.43
C ASN A 81 9.49 12.59 3.88
N TYR A 82 8.40 12.02 3.31
CA TYR A 82 8.42 10.62 2.84
C TYR A 82 9.22 10.40 1.55
N LYS A 83 9.47 11.43 0.72
CA LYS A 83 10.29 11.28 -0.50
C LYS A 83 11.72 10.81 -0.21
N GLN A 84 12.20 11.00 1.03
CA GLN A 84 13.48 10.46 1.49
C GLN A 84 13.42 8.98 1.89
N PHE A 85 12.24 8.45 2.23
CA PHE A 85 12.02 7.07 2.66
C PHE A 85 11.71 6.10 1.50
N LEU A 86 11.41 6.62 0.30
CA LEU A 86 11.14 5.79 -0.88
C LEU A 86 12.42 5.17 -1.45
N THR A 87 12.82 4.03 -0.91
CA THR A 87 13.96 3.24 -1.43
C THR A 87 13.69 2.62 -2.81
N LYS A 88 12.43 2.47 -3.21
CA LYS A 88 12.02 1.77 -4.45
C LYS A 88 11.62 2.69 -5.61
N GLY A 89 11.67 4.01 -5.41
CA GLY A 89 11.38 5.01 -6.43
C GLY A 89 9.89 5.08 -6.82
N PRO A 90 9.36 6.27 -7.13
CA PRO A 90 7.95 6.41 -7.51
C PRO A 90 7.67 5.78 -8.88
N VAL A 91 6.48 5.21 -9.07
CA VAL A 91 5.96 4.95 -10.42
C VAL A 91 5.57 6.28 -11.06
N VAL A 92 6.18 6.61 -12.20
CA VAL A 92 5.98 7.91 -12.86
C VAL A 92 4.93 7.78 -13.96
N ILE A 93 3.75 8.37 -13.74
CA ILE A 93 2.67 8.44 -14.74
C ILE A 93 2.83 9.65 -15.69
N ALA A 94 3.65 10.63 -15.32
CA ALA A 94 3.88 11.82 -16.14
C ALA A 94 4.45 11.46 -17.53
N GLY A 95 3.73 11.85 -18.59
CA GLY A 95 4.13 11.60 -19.98
C GLY A 95 3.67 10.26 -20.56
N ILE A 96 2.94 9.44 -19.80
CA ILE A 96 2.31 8.23 -20.33
C ILE A 96 1.05 8.62 -21.11
N GLY A 97 0.95 8.15 -22.36
CA GLY A 97 -0.20 8.37 -23.23
C GLY A 97 -1.06 7.12 -23.39
N GLY A 98 -2.38 7.30 -23.30
CA GLY A 98 -3.38 6.27 -23.52
C GLY A 98 -3.66 5.38 -22.31
N ASP A 99 -4.93 5.00 -22.16
CA ASP A 99 -5.44 4.27 -20.99
C ASP A 99 -4.71 2.96 -20.73
N LYS A 100 -4.41 2.19 -21.78
CA LYS A 100 -3.71 0.91 -21.63
C LYS A 100 -2.32 1.09 -21.00
N ALA A 101 -1.57 2.11 -21.40
CA ALA A 101 -0.25 2.37 -20.84
C ALA A 101 -0.34 2.88 -19.39
N ILE A 102 -1.37 3.68 -19.08
CA ILE A 102 -1.65 4.11 -17.70
C ILE A 102 -2.01 2.91 -16.83
N LEU A 103 -2.90 2.02 -17.29
CA LEU A 103 -3.26 0.80 -16.56
C LEU A 103 -2.06 -0.12 -16.32
N HIS A 104 -1.16 -0.28 -17.29
CA HIS A 104 0.09 -1.02 -17.08
C HIS A 104 0.98 -0.38 -16.00
N ALA A 105 1.06 0.95 -15.95
CA ALA A 105 1.80 1.63 -14.90
C ALA A 105 1.11 1.46 -13.52
N MET A 106 -0.21 1.53 -13.47
CA MET A 106 -0.98 1.23 -12.24
C MET A 106 -0.80 -0.23 -11.80
N LEU A 107 -0.70 -1.19 -12.73
CA LEU A 107 -0.42 -2.58 -12.41
C LEU A 107 0.97 -2.74 -11.78
N LEU A 108 1.97 -1.98 -12.24
CA LEU A 108 3.30 -1.97 -11.62
C LEU A 108 3.25 -1.38 -10.20
N ASN A 109 2.49 -0.29 -10.00
CA ASN A 109 2.23 0.28 -8.68
C ASN A 109 1.61 -0.77 -7.74
N GLU A 110 0.50 -1.38 -8.14
CA GLU A 110 -0.17 -2.39 -7.30
C GLU A 110 0.68 -3.62 -7.06
N SER A 111 1.46 -4.06 -8.05
CA SER A 111 2.36 -5.21 -7.84
C SER A 111 3.44 -4.90 -6.81
N LEU A 112 3.94 -3.67 -6.78
CA LEU A 112 4.89 -3.22 -5.77
C LEU A 112 4.24 -3.12 -4.38
N THR A 113 3.08 -2.47 -4.30
CA THR A 113 2.32 -2.30 -3.06
C THR A 113 1.94 -3.65 -2.46
N ASN A 114 1.41 -4.56 -3.28
CA ASN A 114 1.06 -5.92 -2.89
C ASN A 114 2.25 -6.66 -2.28
N LYS A 115 3.40 -6.66 -2.95
CA LYS A 115 4.62 -7.32 -2.47
C LYS A 115 5.08 -6.77 -1.12
N LEU A 116 4.95 -5.47 -0.89
CA LEU A 116 5.34 -4.84 0.37
C LEU A 116 4.37 -5.18 1.51
N TYR A 117 3.06 -5.21 1.23
CA TYR A 117 2.06 -5.69 2.20
C TYR A 117 2.18 -7.19 2.48
N GLU A 118 2.52 -8.01 1.49
CA GLU A 118 2.81 -9.43 1.70
C GLU A 118 3.99 -9.60 2.66
N SER A 119 5.10 -8.91 2.39
CA SER A 119 6.27 -8.94 3.27
C SER A 119 5.95 -8.45 4.68
N ALA A 120 5.14 -7.40 4.84
CA ALA A 120 4.72 -6.93 6.16
C ALA A 120 3.85 -7.97 6.88
N ASN A 121 2.98 -8.68 6.16
CA ASN A 121 2.13 -9.71 6.75
C ASN A 121 2.86 -11.01 7.14
N GLU A 122 4.13 -11.18 6.74
CA GLU A 122 5.00 -12.26 7.21
C GLU A 122 5.60 -11.97 8.59
N GLU A 123 5.62 -10.71 9.02
CA GLU A 123 6.08 -10.28 10.35
C GLU A 123 4.95 -10.43 11.39
N ILE A 124 5.31 -10.47 12.69
CA ILE A 124 4.33 -10.63 13.79
C ILE A 124 4.05 -9.30 14.47
N PHE A 125 3.03 -8.60 13.99
CA PHE A 125 2.55 -7.35 14.58
C PHE A 125 1.58 -7.60 15.75
N PRO A 126 1.33 -6.60 16.61
CA PRO A 126 0.18 -6.59 17.51
C PRO A 126 -1.12 -6.92 16.78
N GLY A 127 -2.02 -7.66 17.42
CA GLY A 127 -3.15 -8.31 16.73
C GLY A 127 -4.07 -7.36 15.94
N TYR A 128 -4.30 -6.14 16.42
CA TYR A 128 -5.12 -5.14 15.73
C TYR A 128 -4.44 -4.61 14.45
N ILE A 129 -3.12 -4.37 14.51
CA ILE A 129 -2.31 -3.98 13.35
C ILE A 129 -2.25 -5.14 12.35
N GLN A 130 -2.02 -6.37 12.82
CA GLN A 130 -1.98 -7.52 11.93
C GLN A 130 -3.30 -7.69 11.16
N LEU A 131 -4.44 -7.46 11.82
CA LEU A 131 -5.75 -7.52 11.15
C LEU A 131 -5.89 -6.43 10.08
N MET A 132 -5.50 -5.19 10.42
CA MET A 132 -5.48 -4.05 9.49
C MET A 132 -4.60 -4.35 8.26
N LEU A 133 -3.38 -4.84 8.45
CA LEU A 133 -2.46 -5.18 7.35
C LEU A 133 -3.00 -6.32 6.46
N LYS A 134 -3.72 -7.29 7.03
CA LYS A 134 -4.38 -8.35 6.25
C LYS A 134 -5.52 -7.81 5.39
N GLN A 135 -6.30 -6.85 5.92
CA GLN A 135 -7.36 -6.19 5.18
C GLN A 135 -6.78 -5.37 4.03
N ALA A 136 -5.77 -4.53 4.29
CA ALA A 136 -5.09 -3.75 3.26
C ALA A 136 -4.51 -4.65 2.15
N LEU A 137 -3.87 -5.77 2.51
CA LEU A 137 -3.40 -6.77 1.53
C LEU A 137 -4.53 -7.34 0.67
N GLY A 138 -5.72 -7.56 1.24
CA GLY A 138 -6.90 -8.01 0.50
C GLY A 138 -7.36 -6.98 -0.52
N ASP A 139 -7.40 -5.71 -0.12
CA ASP A 139 -7.83 -4.59 -0.97
C ASP A 139 -6.88 -4.42 -2.16
N VAL A 140 -5.55 -4.35 -1.93
CA VAL A 140 -4.56 -4.19 -3.00
C VAL A 140 -4.45 -5.43 -3.91
N ARG A 141 -4.77 -6.63 -3.41
CA ARG A 141 -4.93 -7.82 -4.27
C ARG A 141 -6.12 -7.67 -5.21
N HIS A 142 -7.24 -7.16 -4.71
CA HIS A 142 -8.42 -6.91 -5.51
C HIS A 142 -8.18 -5.82 -6.57
N HIS A 143 -7.48 -4.73 -6.21
CA HIS A 143 -7.07 -3.68 -7.16
C HIS A 143 -6.26 -4.28 -8.32
N ARG A 144 -5.21 -5.03 -7.99
CA ARG A 144 -4.33 -5.69 -8.96
C ARG A 144 -5.10 -6.55 -9.94
N VAL A 145 -5.98 -7.43 -9.45
CA VAL A 145 -6.81 -8.32 -10.28
C VAL A 145 -7.74 -7.54 -11.20
N TRP A 146 -8.34 -6.47 -10.69
CA TRP A 146 -9.20 -5.62 -11.51
C TRP A 146 -8.41 -4.96 -12.65
N ILE A 147 -7.23 -4.41 -12.34
CA ILE A 147 -6.36 -3.77 -13.35
C ILE A 147 -5.88 -4.78 -14.39
N GLU A 148 -5.45 -5.98 -13.97
CA GLU A 148 -5.09 -7.07 -14.88
C GLU A 148 -6.24 -7.39 -15.84
N SER A 149 -7.45 -7.52 -15.31
CA SER A 149 -8.66 -7.79 -16.11
C SER A 149 -8.99 -6.66 -17.09
N ALA A 150 -8.81 -5.40 -16.68
CA ALA A 150 -9.03 -4.23 -17.53
C ALA A 150 -8.02 -4.15 -18.70
N ILE A 151 -6.77 -4.56 -18.46
CA ILE A 151 -5.73 -4.64 -19.50
C ILE A 151 -6.05 -5.74 -20.52
N GLU A 152 -6.53 -6.91 -20.08
CA GLU A 152 -6.80 -8.06 -20.96
C GLU A 152 -8.00 -7.84 -21.90
N GLN A 153 -8.94 -6.98 -21.52
CA GLN A 153 -10.14 -6.69 -22.30
C GLN A 153 -9.87 -5.75 -23.50
N HIS A 154 -8.65 -5.23 -23.66
CA HIS A 154 -8.23 -4.29 -24.72
C HIS A 154 -6.79 -4.54 -25.23
#